data_AF-A0A6J0CVI3-F1
#
_entry.id   AF-A0A6J0CVI3-F1
#
_cell.length_a   1.000
_cell.length_b   1.000
_cell.length_c   1.000
_cell.angle_alpha   90.00
_cell.angle_beta   90.00
_cell.angle_gamma   90.00
#
_symmetry.space_group_name_H-M   'P 1'
#
loop_
_entity.id
_entity.type
_entity.pdbx_description
1 polymer ?
#
loop_
_entity_poly.entity_id
_entity_poly.type
_entity_poly.pdbx_seq_one_letter_code
_entity_poly.pdbx_strand_id
1 'polypeptide(L)'
;DLLGLLNWRSNSQNIKHNLKKLMEVDGGEIVKFLQDTLDALFNIMMEMSDNETYDFLVFDALVFIISLIGDIKFQHFNPVLETYIYKHFSATLAHVKLSKVLNFYVANADDPSKTELLFAALKALKYLFRFIIQSRVLYLRFYGQSEDGDEFNNSIRQLFLAFNTLMDRPLEEAVKIKGAALKYLPSIINDVKLVFDPMELSVLFCKFIQSIPDNQLVRQKLNCMTKIVESSLFQEAGKEVSSLGT
;
A
#
# COMPACT_ATOMS: atom_id res chain seq x y z
N ASP A 1 -1.57 10.31 -23.81
CA ASP A 1 -0.27 10.96 -24.06
C ASP A 1 0.37 11.23 -22.71
N LEU A 2 1.48 10.55 -22.44
CA LEU A 2 2.22 10.69 -21.18
C LEU A 2 2.82 12.08 -21.04
N LEU A 3 3.13 12.75 -22.15
CA LEU A 3 3.70 14.10 -22.15
C LEU A 3 2.81 15.11 -21.45
N GLY A 4 1.48 14.95 -21.55
CA GLY A 4 0.53 15.81 -20.84
C GLY A 4 0.64 15.69 -19.32
N LEU A 5 0.95 14.49 -18.80
CA LEU A 5 1.21 14.28 -17.38
C LEU A 5 2.60 14.79 -16.99
N LEU A 6 3.63 14.54 -17.81
CA LEU A 6 5.00 15.00 -17.48
C LEU A 6 5.12 16.53 -17.52
N ASN A 7 4.34 17.20 -18.37
CA ASN A 7 4.28 18.65 -18.50
C ASN A 7 3.07 19.28 -17.76
N TRP A 8 2.57 18.62 -16.72
CA TRP A 8 1.33 19.00 -16.04
C TRP A 8 1.34 20.43 -15.48
N ARG A 9 2.51 20.95 -15.08
CA ARG A 9 2.65 22.33 -14.55
C ARG A 9 2.34 23.39 -15.61
N SER A 10 2.60 23.12 -16.89
CA SER A 10 2.24 24.03 -17.99
C SER A 10 0.76 23.96 -18.38
N ASN A 11 0.00 22.99 -17.88
CA ASN A 11 -1.41 22.80 -18.22
C ASN A 11 -2.24 22.29 -17.03
N SER A 12 -2.22 23.05 -15.92
CA SER A 12 -2.78 22.65 -14.63
C SER A 12 -4.30 22.43 -14.64
N GLN A 13 -5.03 22.96 -15.62
CA GLN A 13 -6.48 22.77 -15.76
C GLN A 13 -6.85 21.35 -16.19
N ASN A 14 -5.91 20.60 -16.78
CA ASN A 14 -6.16 19.28 -17.35
C ASN A 14 -5.61 18.13 -16.49
N ILE A 15 -5.13 18.38 -15.27
CA ILE A 15 -4.47 17.36 -14.43
C ILE A 15 -5.39 16.16 -14.19
N LYS A 16 -6.64 16.41 -13.80
CA LYS A 16 -7.63 15.35 -13.56
C LYS A 16 -7.84 14.45 -14.79
N HIS A 17 -7.85 15.05 -15.98
CA HIS A 17 -7.98 14.33 -17.24
C HIS A 17 -6.71 13.54 -17.56
N ASN A 18 -5.53 14.13 -17.36
CA ASN A 18 -4.24 13.49 -17.62
C ASN A 18 -4.00 12.28 -16.71
N LEU A 19 -4.36 12.38 -15.42
CA LEU A 19 -4.29 11.25 -14.48
C LEU A 19 -5.19 10.08 -14.90
N LYS A 20 -6.40 10.37 -15.40
CA LYS A 20 -7.29 9.32 -15.91
C LYS A 20 -6.76 8.69 -17.19
N LYS A 21 -6.27 9.52 -18.12
CA LYS A 21 -5.69 9.05 -19.40
C LYS A 21 -4.41 8.25 -19.24
N LEU A 22 -3.66 8.44 -18.14
CA LEU A 22 -2.46 7.65 -17.87
C LEU A 22 -2.74 6.14 -17.92
N MET A 23 -3.91 5.72 -17.44
CA MET A 23 -4.32 4.31 -17.42
C MET A 23 -4.61 3.73 -18.81
N GLU A 24 -4.66 4.59 -19.84
CA GLU A 24 -4.87 4.22 -21.24
C GLU A 24 -3.56 4.29 -22.06
N VAL A 25 -2.47 4.78 -21.46
CA VAL A 25 -1.16 4.89 -22.14
C VAL A 25 -0.53 3.51 -22.31
N ASP A 26 0.19 3.30 -23.42
CA ASP A 26 0.92 2.06 -23.64
C ASP A 26 1.92 1.81 -22.52
N GLY A 27 1.91 0.58 -21.99
CA GLY A 27 2.77 0.21 -20.88
C GLY A 27 4.27 0.37 -21.17
N GLY A 28 4.68 0.19 -22.44
CA GLY A 28 6.06 0.40 -22.88
C GLY A 28 6.52 1.86 -22.75
N GLU A 29 5.62 2.80 -22.99
CA GLU A 29 5.89 4.23 -22.80
C GLU A 29 6.05 4.56 -21.31
N ILE A 30 5.16 4.03 -20.46
CA ILE A 30 5.19 4.25 -19.01
C ILE A 30 6.49 3.72 -18.40
N VAL A 31 6.88 2.48 -18.70
CA VAL A 31 8.10 1.88 -18.11
C VAL A 31 9.38 2.57 -18.59
N LYS A 32 9.38 3.15 -19.81
CA LYS A 32 10.51 3.93 -20.33
C LYS A 32 10.73 5.21 -19.54
N PHE A 33 9.66 5.85 -19.09
CA PHE A 33 9.69 7.09 -18.30
C PHE A 33 9.19 6.87 -16.86
N LEU A 34 9.48 5.69 -16.29
CA LEU A 34 8.88 5.28 -15.01
C LEU A 34 9.19 6.27 -13.88
N GLN A 35 10.45 6.68 -13.78
CA GLN A 35 10.88 7.64 -12.76
C GLN A 35 10.16 8.99 -12.94
N ASP A 36 10.22 9.59 -14.13
CA ASP A 36 9.58 10.89 -14.40
C ASP A 36 8.06 10.84 -14.17
N THR A 37 7.43 9.70 -14.49
CA THR A 37 6.01 9.46 -14.26
C THR A 37 5.69 9.42 -12.77
N LEU A 38 6.46 8.68 -11.99
CA LEU A 38 6.26 8.60 -10.54
C LEU A 38 6.55 9.95 -9.85
N ASP A 39 7.60 10.67 -10.28
CA ASP A 39 7.92 12.01 -9.78
C ASP A 39 6.77 12.97 -10.07
N ALA A 40 6.20 12.94 -11.28
CA ALA A 40 5.04 13.76 -11.63
C ALA A 40 3.84 13.42 -10.74
N LEU A 41 3.53 12.14 -10.54
CA LEU A 41 2.41 11.69 -9.71
C LEU A 41 2.52 12.17 -8.26
N PHE A 42 3.68 12.00 -7.63
CA PHE A 42 3.87 12.44 -6.25
C PHE A 42 3.93 13.97 -6.12
N ASN A 43 4.52 14.67 -7.08
CA ASN A 43 4.47 16.13 -7.09
C ASN A 43 3.03 16.65 -7.20
N ILE A 44 2.20 16.06 -8.07
CA ILE A 44 0.77 16.41 -8.15
C ILE A 44 0.06 16.16 -6.81
N MET A 45 0.31 15.01 -6.18
CA MET A 45 -0.28 14.69 -4.87
C MET A 45 0.11 15.70 -3.77
N MET A 46 1.33 16.24 -3.83
CA MET A 46 1.81 17.24 -2.86
C MET A 46 1.30 18.66 -3.20
N GLU A 47 1.35 19.07 -4.46
CA GLU A 47 1.00 20.43 -4.89
C GLU A 47 -0.52 20.67 -4.99
N MET A 48 -1.34 19.61 -5.16
CA MET A 48 -2.80 19.69 -5.19
C MET A 48 -3.43 19.28 -3.84
N SER A 49 -2.75 19.58 -2.73
CA SER A 49 -3.11 19.09 -1.39
C SER A 49 -4.51 19.48 -0.91
N ASP A 50 -5.04 20.61 -1.40
CA ASP A 50 -6.32 21.19 -0.98
C ASP A 50 -7.53 20.46 -1.57
N ASN A 51 -7.31 19.54 -2.52
CA ASN A 51 -8.36 18.77 -3.14
C ASN A 51 -8.07 17.28 -3.08
N GLU A 52 -8.72 16.60 -2.14
CA GLU A 52 -8.57 15.16 -1.90
C GLU A 52 -8.84 14.29 -3.13
N THR A 53 -9.57 14.79 -4.14
CA THR A 53 -9.78 14.07 -5.41
C THR A 53 -8.46 13.64 -6.04
N TYR A 54 -7.40 14.46 -5.93
CA TYR A 54 -6.10 14.13 -6.51
C TYR A 54 -5.37 13.03 -5.74
N ASP A 55 -5.63 12.89 -4.44
CA ASP A 55 -5.08 11.79 -3.65
C ASP A 55 -5.60 10.45 -4.18
N PHE A 56 -6.90 10.36 -4.46
CA PHE A 56 -7.51 9.18 -5.08
C PHE A 56 -6.99 8.91 -6.50
N LEU A 57 -6.96 9.93 -7.36
CA LEU A 57 -6.51 9.76 -8.75
C LEU A 57 -5.04 9.33 -8.85
N VAL A 58 -4.17 9.90 -8.01
CA VAL A 58 -2.76 9.50 -7.96
C VAL A 58 -2.62 8.09 -7.37
N PHE A 59 -3.38 7.75 -6.34
CA PHE A 59 -3.38 6.39 -5.79
C PHE A 59 -3.77 5.35 -6.86
N ASP A 60 -4.85 5.60 -7.60
CA ASP A 60 -5.31 4.70 -8.67
C ASP A 60 -4.26 4.57 -9.79
N ALA A 61 -3.62 5.68 -10.17
CA ALA A 61 -2.50 5.69 -11.11
C ALA A 61 -1.30 4.85 -10.61
N LEU A 62 -0.96 4.94 -9.33
CA LEU A 62 0.10 4.13 -8.73
C LEU A 62 -0.25 2.64 -8.73
N VAL A 63 -1.50 2.29 -8.39
CA VAL A 63 -1.99 0.91 -8.46
C VAL A 63 -1.89 0.36 -9.88
N PHE A 64 -2.24 1.17 -10.87
CA PHE A 64 -2.11 0.82 -12.28
C PHE A 64 -0.65 0.56 -12.68
N ILE A 65 0.28 1.48 -12.36
CA ILE A 65 1.70 1.33 -12.68
C ILE A 65 2.31 0.10 -11.99
N ILE A 66 2.01 -0.11 -10.71
CA ILE A 66 2.50 -1.29 -9.97
C ILE A 66 1.95 -2.57 -10.58
N SER A 67 0.67 -2.59 -10.95
CA SER A 67 0.03 -3.74 -11.60
C SER A 67 0.63 -4.02 -12.97
N LEU A 68 0.95 -2.98 -13.74
CA LEU A 68 1.64 -3.07 -15.02
C LEU A 68 3.01 -3.73 -14.87
N ILE A 69 3.82 -3.27 -13.91
CA ILE A 69 5.16 -3.83 -13.63
C ILE A 69 5.06 -5.26 -13.06
N GLY A 70 3.98 -5.58 -12.36
CA GLY A 70 3.70 -6.94 -11.88
C GLY A 70 3.34 -7.93 -12.99
N ASP A 71 3.06 -7.46 -14.21
CA ASP A 71 2.81 -8.32 -15.37
C ASP A 71 4.11 -8.99 -15.85
N ILE A 72 4.03 -10.25 -16.29
CA ILE A 72 5.17 -11.03 -16.76
C ILE A 72 5.93 -10.32 -17.92
N LYS A 73 5.21 -9.51 -18.72
CA LYS A 73 5.78 -8.70 -19.79
C LYS A 73 6.74 -7.63 -19.27
N PHE A 74 6.45 -7.03 -18.13
CA PHE A 74 7.19 -5.88 -17.59
C PHE A 74 7.92 -6.16 -16.27
N GLN A 75 7.89 -7.40 -15.76
CA GLN A 75 8.49 -7.76 -14.48
C GLN A 75 10.01 -7.47 -14.36
N HIS A 76 10.72 -7.35 -15.49
CA HIS A 76 12.14 -6.96 -15.49
C HIS A 76 12.36 -5.50 -15.07
N PHE A 77 11.31 -4.68 -14.98
CA PHE A 77 11.33 -3.33 -14.41
C PHE A 77 11.15 -3.29 -12.89
N ASN A 78 10.89 -4.42 -12.21
CA ASN A 78 10.81 -4.45 -10.74
C ASN A 78 12.05 -3.81 -10.06
N PRO A 79 13.30 -4.12 -10.48
CA PRO A 79 14.49 -3.47 -9.90
C PRO A 79 14.53 -1.95 -10.11
N VAL A 80 13.96 -1.45 -11.21
CA VAL A 80 13.89 0.00 -11.49
C VAL A 80 12.91 0.66 -10.52
N LEU A 81 11.74 0.06 -10.30
CA LEU A 81 10.77 0.52 -9.31
C LEU A 81 11.36 0.50 -7.89
N GLU A 82 12.05 -0.58 -7.51
CA GLU A 82 12.72 -0.67 -6.21
C GLU A 82 13.80 0.41 -6.05
N THR A 83 14.63 0.63 -7.09
CA THR A 83 15.65 1.68 -7.08
C THR A 83 15.01 3.05 -6.91
N TYR A 84 13.91 3.34 -7.62
CA TYR A 84 13.17 4.59 -7.46
C TYR A 84 12.72 4.77 -6.01
N ILE A 85 12.02 3.78 -5.43
CA ILE A 85 11.51 3.84 -4.06
C ILE A 85 12.66 4.14 -3.08
N TYR A 86 13.76 3.41 -3.13
CA TYR A 86 14.79 3.51 -2.09
C TYR A 86 15.83 4.61 -2.32
N LYS A 87 15.99 5.11 -3.56
CA LYS A 87 17.08 6.05 -3.91
C LYS A 87 16.60 7.41 -4.43
N HIS A 88 15.44 7.49 -5.07
CA HIS A 88 14.98 8.70 -5.75
C HIS A 88 13.75 9.33 -5.12
N PHE A 89 12.84 8.51 -4.57
CA PHE A 89 11.62 8.96 -3.95
C PHE A 89 11.88 9.90 -2.77
N SER A 90 11.18 11.03 -2.72
CA SER A 90 11.44 12.14 -1.80
C SER A 90 10.20 12.74 -1.13
N ALA A 91 9.00 12.22 -1.39
CA ALA A 91 7.75 12.79 -0.85
C ALA A 91 7.53 12.37 0.62
N THR A 92 7.89 13.26 1.56
CA THR A 92 7.84 13.03 3.01
C THR A 92 6.42 12.85 3.58
N LEU A 93 5.40 13.44 2.95
CA LEU A 93 4.02 13.41 3.45
C LEU A 93 3.09 12.46 2.65
N ALA A 94 3.62 11.74 1.67
CA ALA A 94 2.83 10.79 0.89
C ALA A 94 2.22 9.66 1.74
N HIS A 95 2.87 9.25 2.83
CA HIS A 95 2.32 8.22 3.73
C HIS A 95 0.95 8.59 4.32
N VAL A 96 0.70 9.87 4.60
CA VAL A 96 -0.58 10.35 5.14
C VAL A 96 -1.69 10.14 4.10
N LYS A 97 -1.44 10.63 2.87
CA LYS A 97 -2.41 10.60 1.77
C LYS A 97 -2.66 9.18 1.26
N LEU A 98 -1.59 8.40 1.03
CA LEU A 98 -1.70 7.01 0.55
C LEU A 98 -2.40 6.11 1.57
N SER A 99 -2.04 6.21 2.85
CA SER A 99 -2.68 5.38 3.89
C SER A 99 -4.15 5.77 4.07
N LYS A 100 -4.50 7.05 3.96
CA LYS A 100 -5.89 7.53 3.99
C LYS A 100 -6.72 6.93 2.85
N VAL A 101 -6.24 6.99 1.61
CA VAL A 101 -6.95 6.44 0.44
C VAL A 101 -7.08 4.92 0.55
N LEU A 102 -6.03 4.21 0.97
CA LEU A 102 -6.09 2.76 1.17
C LEU A 102 -7.12 2.38 2.25
N ASN A 103 -7.12 3.07 3.39
CA ASN A 103 -8.12 2.90 4.46
C ASN A 103 -9.54 3.08 3.90
N PHE A 104 -9.76 4.14 3.12
CA PHE A 104 -11.06 4.40 2.50
C PHE A 104 -11.51 3.24 1.61
N TYR A 105 -10.63 2.71 0.74
CA TYR A 105 -10.98 1.59 -0.13
C TYR A 105 -11.34 0.33 0.66
N VAL A 106 -10.58 -0.02 1.70
CA VAL A 106 -10.86 -1.21 2.53
C VAL A 106 -12.15 -1.03 3.33
N ALA A 107 -12.38 0.16 3.90
CA ALA A 107 -13.58 0.47 4.68
C ALA A 107 -14.87 0.48 3.84
N ASN A 108 -14.77 0.72 2.54
CA ASN A 108 -15.90 0.76 1.59
C ASN A 108 -15.88 -0.45 0.64
N ALA A 109 -15.40 -1.61 1.10
CA ALA A 109 -15.29 -2.83 0.29
C ALA A 109 -16.66 -3.46 -0.07
N ASP A 110 -17.75 -2.94 0.46
CA ASP A 110 -19.14 -3.25 0.10
C ASP A 110 -19.63 -2.48 -1.14
N ASP A 111 -18.98 -1.39 -1.50
CA ASP A 111 -19.31 -0.61 -2.69
C ASP A 111 -18.78 -1.30 -3.97
N PRO A 112 -19.65 -1.79 -4.87
CA PRO A 112 -19.23 -2.46 -6.10
C PRO A 112 -18.38 -1.56 -7.01
N SER A 113 -18.60 -0.24 -6.98
CA SER A 113 -17.84 0.72 -7.78
C SER A 113 -16.38 0.86 -7.33
N LYS A 114 -16.07 0.48 -6.09
CA LYS A 114 -14.74 0.55 -5.47
C LYS A 114 -14.06 -0.80 -5.36
N THR A 115 -14.84 -1.88 -5.38
CA THR A 115 -14.37 -3.25 -5.16
C THR A 115 -13.30 -3.67 -6.17
N GLU A 116 -13.44 -3.31 -7.45
CA GLU A 116 -12.43 -3.63 -8.46
C GLU A 116 -11.09 -2.92 -8.22
N LEU A 117 -11.15 -1.63 -7.86
CA LEU A 117 -9.99 -0.82 -7.51
C LEU A 117 -9.32 -1.35 -6.25
N LEU A 118 -10.10 -1.69 -5.21
CA LEU A 118 -9.59 -2.33 -4.01
C LEU A 118 -8.88 -3.65 -4.33
N PHE A 119 -9.45 -4.51 -5.18
CA PHE A 119 -8.82 -5.75 -5.57
C PHE A 119 -7.46 -5.52 -6.24
N ALA A 120 -7.38 -4.54 -7.15
CA ALA A 120 -6.12 -4.15 -7.79
C ALA A 120 -5.12 -3.59 -6.76
N ALA A 121 -5.57 -2.74 -5.83
CA ALA A 121 -4.74 -2.19 -4.76
C ALA A 121 -4.18 -3.29 -3.86
N LEU A 122 -4.97 -4.31 -3.52
CA LEU A 122 -4.50 -5.46 -2.73
C LEU A 122 -3.44 -6.27 -3.48
N LYS A 123 -3.54 -6.42 -4.80
CA LYS A 123 -2.48 -7.06 -5.60
C LYS A 123 -1.20 -6.23 -5.62
N ALA A 124 -1.32 -4.90 -5.62
CA ALA A 124 -0.21 -3.94 -5.60
C ALA A 124 0.34 -3.66 -4.18
N LEU A 125 -0.27 -4.24 -3.15
CA LEU A 125 -0.13 -3.85 -1.74
C LEU A 125 1.33 -3.81 -1.26
N LYS A 126 2.15 -4.77 -1.68
CA LYS A 126 3.58 -4.82 -1.34
C LYS A 126 4.30 -3.52 -1.71
N TYR A 127 4.14 -3.05 -2.94
CA TYR A 127 4.82 -1.83 -3.39
C TYR A 127 4.13 -0.55 -2.91
N LEU A 128 2.81 -0.56 -2.76
CA LEU A 128 2.10 0.55 -2.10
C LEU A 128 2.64 0.78 -0.68
N PHE A 129 2.79 -0.30 0.09
CA PHE A 129 3.37 -0.20 1.43
C PHE A 129 4.83 0.25 1.39
N ARG A 130 5.65 -0.22 0.45
CA ARG A 130 7.02 0.30 0.32
C ARG A 130 7.06 1.82 0.10
N PHE A 131 6.15 2.40 -0.69
CA PHE A 131 6.03 3.86 -0.79
C PHE A 131 5.59 4.50 0.52
N ILE A 132 4.57 3.95 1.19
CA ILE A 132 4.07 4.45 2.48
C ILE A 132 5.20 4.44 3.54
N ILE A 133 5.90 3.31 3.69
CA ILE A 133 6.98 3.14 4.65
C ILE A 133 8.15 4.05 4.30
N GLN A 134 8.58 4.11 3.05
CA GLN A 134 9.67 4.99 2.65
C GLN A 134 9.33 6.46 2.91
N SER A 135 8.10 6.89 2.64
CA SER A 135 7.64 8.24 2.96
C SER A 135 7.71 8.51 4.47
N ARG A 136 7.30 7.55 5.31
CA ARG A 136 7.42 7.64 6.77
C ARG A 136 8.87 7.69 7.25
N VAL A 137 9.76 6.86 6.69
CA VAL A 137 11.21 6.89 6.99
C VAL A 137 11.80 8.27 6.66
N LEU A 138 11.46 8.83 5.50
CA LEU A 138 11.89 10.17 5.11
C LEU A 138 11.34 11.23 6.06
N TYR A 139 10.05 11.16 6.41
CA TYR A 139 9.44 12.05 7.38
C TYR A 139 10.20 12.05 8.72
N LEU A 140 10.42 10.87 9.30
CA LEU A 140 11.15 10.74 10.57
C LEU A 140 12.58 11.27 10.49
N ARG A 141 13.25 11.08 9.34
CA ARG A 141 14.61 11.61 9.11
C ARG A 141 14.65 13.15 9.10
N PHE A 142 13.63 13.81 8.54
CA PHE A 142 13.62 15.28 8.40
C PHE A 142 12.95 16.00 9.57
N TYR A 143 11.91 15.42 10.16
CA TYR A 143 11.07 16.08 11.17
C TYR A 143 11.18 15.44 12.57
N GLY A 144 11.82 14.28 12.70
CA GLY A 144 11.89 13.55 13.98
C GLY A 144 10.59 12.84 14.34
N GLN A 145 10.48 12.43 15.61
CA GLN A 145 9.24 11.88 16.18
C GLN A 145 8.37 13.03 16.70
N SER A 146 7.09 13.06 16.34
CA SER A 146 6.14 14.05 16.87
C SER A 146 5.78 13.75 18.32
N GLU A 147 5.68 14.79 19.15
CA GLU A 147 5.21 14.69 20.53
C GLU A 147 3.68 14.44 20.61
N ASP A 148 2.91 14.91 19.61
CA ASP A 148 1.44 14.88 19.54
C ASP A 148 0.80 13.53 19.15
N GLY A 149 1.50 12.43 19.45
CA GLY A 149 1.04 11.08 19.13
C GLY A 149 1.33 10.67 17.69
N ASP A 150 1.18 9.36 17.43
CA ASP A 150 1.60 8.76 16.17
C ASP A 150 0.40 8.58 15.22
N GLU A 151 0.04 9.66 14.50
CA GLU A 151 -1.01 9.66 13.47
C GLU A 151 -0.78 8.56 12.42
N PHE A 152 0.48 8.32 12.05
CA PHE A 152 0.84 7.22 11.16
C PHE A 152 0.48 5.86 11.78
N ASN A 153 0.86 5.60 13.04
CA ASN A 153 0.48 4.35 13.70
C ASN A 153 -1.04 4.22 13.83
N ASN A 154 -1.76 5.30 14.12
CA ASN A 154 -3.21 5.31 14.11
C ASN A 154 -3.78 4.95 12.72
N SER A 155 -3.20 5.46 11.63
CA SER A 155 -3.59 5.10 10.27
C SER A 155 -3.41 3.61 9.97
N ILE A 156 -2.31 3.00 10.47
CA ILE A 156 -2.09 1.55 10.38
C ILE A 156 -3.12 0.77 11.21
N ARG A 157 -3.39 1.20 12.45
CA ARG A 157 -4.42 0.57 13.31
C ARG A 157 -5.80 0.61 12.65
N GLN A 158 -6.18 1.76 12.09
CA GLN A 158 -7.45 1.92 11.37
C GLN A 158 -7.51 1.01 10.14
N LEU A 159 -6.40 0.81 9.44
CA LEU A 159 -6.37 -0.07 8.29
C LEU A 159 -6.65 -1.52 8.69
N PHE A 160 -6.00 -2.00 9.76
CA PHE A 160 -6.27 -3.33 10.30
C PHE A 160 -7.70 -3.46 10.81
N LEU A 161 -8.26 -2.42 11.44
CA LEU A 161 -9.66 -2.42 11.85
C LEU A 161 -10.59 -2.56 10.63
N ALA A 162 -10.35 -1.80 9.56
CA ALA A 162 -11.13 -1.90 8.32
C ALA A 162 -11.00 -3.30 7.69
N PHE A 163 -9.82 -3.90 7.70
CA PHE A 163 -9.63 -5.29 7.27
C PHE A 163 -10.42 -6.27 8.15
N ASN A 164 -10.42 -6.10 9.48
CA ASN A 164 -11.15 -6.98 10.38
C ASN A 164 -12.65 -6.95 10.05
N THR A 165 -13.22 -5.75 9.87
CA THR A 165 -14.63 -5.58 9.47
C THR A 165 -14.90 -6.25 8.12
N LEU A 166 -14.02 -6.09 7.13
CA LEU A 166 -14.14 -6.77 5.84
C LEU A 166 -14.10 -8.31 6.00
N MET A 167 -13.21 -8.83 6.84
CA MET A 167 -13.01 -10.27 7.02
C MET A 167 -14.16 -10.94 7.80
N ASP A 168 -14.90 -10.19 8.61
CA ASP A 168 -16.04 -10.69 9.42
C ASP A 168 -17.34 -10.85 8.62
N ARG A 169 -17.45 -10.22 7.43
CA ARG A 169 -18.66 -10.28 6.57
C ARG A 169 -19.06 -11.70 6.15
N PRO A 170 -20.29 -11.94 5.66
CA PRO A 170 -20.63 -13.20 4.97
C PRO A 170 -19.67 -13.49 3.81
N LEU A 171 -19.40 -14.78 3.55
CA LEU A 171 -18.40 -15.17 2.55
C LEU A 171 -18.82 -14.70 1.16
N GLU A 172 -20.09 -14.92 0.82
CA GLU A 172 -20.72 -14.70 -0.47
C GLU A 172 -20.60 -13.25 -0.94
N GLU A 173 -20.57 -12.29 -0.01
CA GLU A 173 -20.50 -10.86 -0.31
C GLU A 173 -19.10 -10.40 -0.73
N ALA A 174 -18.03 -11.08 -0.29
CA ALA A 174 -16.67 -10.55 -0.39
C ALA A 174 -15.59 -11.61 -0.68
N VAL A 175 -15.95 -12.82 -1.17
CA VAL A 175 -15.04 -13.96 -1.40
C VAL A 175 -13.72 -13.52 -2.03
N LYS A 176 -13.81 -12.78 -3.15
CA LYS A 176 -12.66 -12.36 -3.96
C LYS A 176 -11.73 -11.41 -3.20
N ILE A 177 -12.29 -10.42 -2.51
CA ILE A 177 -11.52 -9.41 -1.76
C ILE A 177 -10.91 -10.02 -0.51
N LYS A 178 -11.68 -10.82 0.25
CA LYS A 178 -11.16 -11.54 1.42
C LYS A 178 -9.99 -12.45 1.06
N GLY A 179 -10.12 -13.20 -0.04
CA GLY A 179 -9.04 -14.04 -0.55
C GLY A 179 -7.79 -13.24 -0.94
N ALA A 180 -7.97 -12.06 -1.53
CA ALA A 180 -6.86 -11.16 -1.85
C ALA A 180 -6.20 -10.59 -0.57
N ALA A 181 -6.98 -10.15 0.41
CA ALA A 181 -6.48 -9.64 1.68
C ALA A 181 -5.59 -10.69 2.37
N LEU A 182 -6.07 -11.93 2.52
CA LEU A 182 -5.29 -13.03 3.09
C LEU A 182 -4.02 -13.36 2.30
N LYS A 183 -4.06 -13.21 0.97
CA LYS A 183 -2.91 -13.53 0.11
C LYS A 183 -1.81 -12.48 0.19
N TYR A 184 -2.18 -11.20 0.21
CA TYR A 184 -1.26 -10.08 0.00
C TYR A 184 -0.93 -9.29 1.27
N LEU A 185 -1.83 -9.23 2.26
CA LEU A 185 -1.56 -8.47 3.50
C LEU A 185 -0.28 -8.94 4.22
N PRO A 186 0.05 -10.24 4.33
CA PRO A 186 1.30 -10.66 4.97
C PRO A 186 2.58 -10.14 4.29
N SER A 187 2.50 -9.71 3.03
CA SER A 187 3.69 -9.25 2.28
C SER A 187 4.26 -7.91 2.78
N ILE A 188 3.50 -7.16 3.59
CA ILE A 188 3.91 -5.84 4.08
C ILE A 188 4.72 -5.90 5.38
N ILE A 189 4.73 -7.05 6.07
CA ILE A 189 5.21 -7.17 7.46
C ILE A 189 6.64 -6.65 7.63
N ASN A 190 7.55 -7.11 6.76
CA ASN A 190 8.97 -6.76 6.85
C ASN A 190 9.23 -5.27 6.58
N ASP A 191 8.37 -4.62 5.78
CA ASP A 191 8.49 -3.19 5.51
C ASP A 191 7.88 -2.38 6.68
N VAL A 192 6.69 -2.77 7.17
CA VAL A 192 5.98 -2.04 8.25
C VAL A 192 6.78 -2.01 9.55
N LYS A 193 7.44 -3.12 9.91
CA LYS A 193 8.23 -3.20 11.15
C LYS A 193 9.42 -2.22 11.23
N LEU A 194 9.79 -1.60 10.11
CA LEU A 194 10.86 -0.61 10.08
C LEU A 194 10.47 0.70 10.80
N VAL A 195 9.18 0.98 10.91
CA VAL A 195 8.63 2.24 11.43
C VAL A 195 7.43 2.06 12.36
N PHE A 196 7.09 0.83 12.71
CA PHE A 196 5.95 0.47 13.56
C PHE A 196 6.37 -0.62 14.56
N ASP A 197 5.84 -0.56 15.78
CA ASP A 197 6.19 -1.50 16.84
C ASP A 197 5.90 -2.97 16.45
N PRO A 198 6.91 -3.87 16.44
CA PRO A 198 6.71 -5.26 16.04
C PRO A 198 5.72 -6.04 16.94
N MET A 199 5.71 -5.77 18.25
CA MET A 199 4.79 -6.46 19.15
C MET A 199 3.34 -6.05 18.86
N GLU A 200 3.07 -4.76 18.70
CA GLU A 200 1.76 -4.27 18.32
C GLU A 200 1.34 -4.77 16.93
N LEU A 201 2.26 -4.79 15.96
CA LEU A 201 1.98 -5.34 14.63
C LEU A 201 1.55 -6.80 14.72
N SER A 202 2.20 -7.60 15.57
CA SER A 202 1.81 -9.00 15.79
C SER A 202 0.38 -9.12 16.33
N VAL A 203 -0.02 -8.26 17.26
CA VAL A 203 -1.38 -8.23 17.82
C VAL A 203 -2.41 -7.85 16.75
N LEU A 204 -2.09 -6.90 15.86
CA LEU A 204 -2.96 -6.52 14.75
C LEU A 204 -3.19 -7.69 13.79
N PHE A 205 -2.13 -8.42 13.43
CA PHE A 205 -2.27 -9.62 12.60
C PHE A 205 -3.04 -10.76 13.29
N CYS A 206 -2.84 -10.97 14.60
CA CYS A 206 -3.65 -11.93 15.36
C CYS A 206 -5.14 -11.58 15.30
N LYS A 207 -5.51 -10.31 15.51
CA LYS A 207 -6.89 -9.84 15.39
C LYS A 207 -7.47 -10.03 13.99
N PHE A 208 -6.67 -9.76 12.95
CA PHE A 208 -7.05 -10.00 11.55
C PHE A 208 -7.32 -11.47 11.22
N ILE A 209 -6.53 -12.40 11.75
CA ILE A 209 -6.78 -13.83 11.56
C ILE A 209 -8.00 -14.29 12.36
N GLN A 210 -8.22 -13.73 13.55
CA GLN A 210 -9.34 -14.07 14.43
C GLN A 210 -10.69 -13.53 13.92
N SER A 211 -10.70 -12.43 13.16
CA SER A 211 -11.92 -11.87 12.58
C SER A 211 -12.48 -12.68 11.41
N ILE A 212 -11.86 -13.81 11.05
CA ILE A 212 -12.32 -14.68 9.96
C ILE A 212 -13.14 -15.82 10.57
N PRO A 213 -14.43 -15.96 10.21
CA PRO A 213 -15.28 -17.06 10.70
C PRO A 213 -14.66 -18.43 10.42
N ASP A 214 -14.76 -19.35 11.39
CA ASP A 214 -13.99 -20.62 11.39
C ASP A 214 -14.24 -21.54 10.20
N ASN A 215 -15.41 -21.44 9.56
CA ASN A 215 -15.80 -22.22 8.40
C ASN A 215 -15.48 -21.55 7.05
N GLN A 216 -14.86 -20.36 7.05
CA GLN A 216 -14.54 -19.62 5.82
C GLN A 216 -13.05 -19.66 5.52
N LEU A 217 -12.72 -19.79 4.22
CA LEU A 217 -11.38 -19.53 3.68
C LEU A 217 -10.25 -20.30 4.39
N VAL A 218 -10.53 -21.51 4.91
CA VAL A 218 -9.62 -22.28 5.78
C VAL A 218 -8.21 -22.40 5.17
N ARG A 219 -8.12 -22.78 3.89
CA ARG A 219 -6.82 -22.92 3.20
C ARG A 219 -6.10 -21.56 3.07
N GLN A 220 -6.82 -20.50 2.73
CA GLN A 220 -6.25 -19.16 2.60
C GLN A 220 -5.80 -18.61 3.96
N LYS A 221 -6.56 -18.86 5.03
CA LYS A 221 -6.23 -18.52 6.42
C LYS A 221 -4.95 -19.21 6.85
N LEU A 222 -4.83 -20.53 6.63
CA LEU A 222 -3.61 -21.28 6.93
C LEU A 222 -2.40 -20.76 6.15
N ASN A 223 -2.52 -20.54 4.84
CA ASN A 223 -1.44 -19.98 4.03
C ASN A 223 -1.02 -18.58 4.50
N CYS A 224 -1.97 -17.75 4.92
CA CYS A 224 -1.71 -16.43 5.49
C CYS A 224 -0.90 -16.56 6.79
N MET A 225 -1.34 -17.42 7.71
CA MET A 225 -0.65 -17.71 8.96
C MET A 225 0.78 -18.22 8.73
N THR A 226 0.98 -19.14 7.78
CA THR A 226 2.32 -19.62 7.41
C THR A 226 3.22 -18.46 7.01
N LYS A 227 2.76 -17.57 6.12
CA LYS A 227 3.55 -16.39 5.71
C LYS A 227 3.82 -15.42 6.86
N ILE A 228 2.86 -15.24 7.77
CA ILE A 228 3.04 -14.40 8.96
C ILE A 228 4.15 -14.98 9.86
N VAL A 229 4.12 -16.29 10.11
CA VAL A 229 5.13 -16.98 10.95
C VAL A 229 6.51 -17.03 10.28
N GLU A 230 6.55 -17.21 8.96
CA GLU A 230 7.79 -17.17 8.17
C GLU A 230 8.39 -15.76 8.06
N SER A 231 7.61 -14.72 8.37
CA SER A 231 8.14 -13.35 8.39
C SER A 231 9.10 -13.14 9.57
N SER A 232 9.91 -12.09 9.48
CA SER A 232 10.85 -11.76 10.55
C SER A 232 10.17 -11.35 11.87
N LEU A 233 8.87 -11.09 11.85
CA LEU A 233 8.06 -10.67 13.00
C LEU A 233 8.04 -11.72 14.13
N PHE A 234 8.05 -13.00 13.79
CA PHE A 234 8.01 -14.11 14.77
C PHE A 234 9.34 -14.86 14.89
N GLN A 235 10.30 -14.60 14.01
CA GLN A 235 11.65 -15.18 14.10
C GLN A 235 12.53 -14.47 15.14
N GLU A 236 12.31 -13.17 15.38
CA GLU A 236 13.08 -12.37 16.35
C GLU A 236 12.70 -12.72 17.80
N ALA A 237 11.43 -13.04 18.07
CA ALA A 237 10.97 -13.48 19.40
C ALA A 237 11.63 -14.78 19.89
N GLY A 238 12.06 -15.66 18.98
CA GLY A 238 12.80 -16.88 19.34
C GLY A 238 14.26 -16.66 19.74
N LYS A 239 14.84 -15.50 19.39
CA LYS A 239 16.24 -15.16 19.71
C LYS A 239 16.40 -14.45 21.06
N GLU A 240 15.40 -13.69 21.51
CA GLU A 240 15.45 -13.04 22.84
C GLU A 240 15.28 -14.03 23.99
N VAL A 241 14.58 -15.15 23.78
CA VAL A 241 14.45 -16.21 24.80
C VAL A 241 15.75 -17.02 24.95
N SER A 242 16.61 -17.04 23.92
CA SER A 242 17.90 -17.74 23.97
C SER A 242 19.05 -16.89 24.53
N SER A 243 18.91 -15.56 24.63
CA SER A 243 19.91 -14.67 25.24
C SER A 243 19.69 -14.39 26.74
N LEU A 244 18.55 -14.81 27.30
CA LEU A 244 18.28 -14.79 28.74
C LEU A 244 18.55 -16.14 29.43
N GLY A 245 19.07 -17.12 28.67
CA GLY A 245 19.32 -18.50 29.10
C GLY A 245 20.78 -18.93 29.10
N THR A 246 21.73 -18.00 29.31
CA THR A 246 23.15 -18.29 29.59
C THR A 246 23.67 -17.41 30.71
#